data_AF-A0A6V8NZI6-F1
#
_entry.id   AF-A0A6V8NZI6-F1
#
_cell.length_a   1.000
_cell.length_b   1.000
_cell.length_c   1.000
_cell.angle_alpha   90.00
_cell.angle_beta   90.00
_cell.angle_gamma   90.00
#
_symmetry.space_group_name_H-M   'P 1'
#
loop_
_entity.id
_entity.type
_entity.pdbx_description
1 polymer ?
#
loop_
_entity_poly.entity_id
_entity_poly.type
_entity_poly.pdbx_seq_one_letter_code
_entity_poly.pdbx_strand_id
1 'polypeptide(L)'
;MQELVGQEMGIGYRDELEQKVGFVETVICRMVPDPSREMRSLDPLLIMAEDYSILPVDKKGFRGEIPRMTGMQPVENFLGYVHRKLYTYNTCHAVVAYLGYLKGYAYIYEAIADETILKVVRGALEESGQAVIQKYSFDQVEQREYGEDFVRRIRRKELADTVHRVAKDPLRKLAPEERLLGPATLVWKFGITPHYLSLGIAAALRYDYPQDEASRTLSRMLEEEGLDQVLREVCQLDPQSTLSRLIKEKLAALPDLIKE
;
A
#
# COMPACT_ATOMS: atom_id res chain seq x y z
N MET A 1 10.09 6.38 -17.21
CA MET A 1 11.55 6.67 -17.27
C MET A 1 12.11 6.46 -18.66
N GLN A 2 11.93 5.29 -19.28
CA GLN A 2 12.35 5.04 -20.67
C GLN A 2 11.85 6.12 -21.63
N GLU A 3 10.56 6.46 -21.56
CA GLU A 3 9.97 7.52 -22.39
C GLU A 3 10.63 8.89 -22.16
N LEU A 4 10.82 9.30 -20.89
CA LEU A 4 11.48 10.56 -20.54
C LEU A 4 12.91 10.61 -21.07
N VAL A 5 13.68 9.53 -20.91
CA VAL A 5 15.03 9.44 -21.47
C VAL A 5 14.98 9.50 -23.00
N GLY A 6 14.05 8.79 -23.64
CA GLY A 6 13.89 8.78 -25.09
C GLY A 6 13.47 10.13 -25.70
N GLN A 7 12.77 10.98 -24.93
CA GLN A 7 12.41 12.35 -25.32
C GLN A 7 13.64 13.27 -25.36
N GLU A 8 14.59 13.07 -24.45
CA GLU A 8 15.84 13.84 -24.37
C GLU A 8 16.94 13.32 -25.33
N MET A 9 16.77 12.12 -25.91
CA MET A 9 17.74 11.52 -26.81
C MET A 9 17.54 11.99 -28.26
N GLY A 10 18.66 12.31 -28.93
CA GLY A 10 18.66 12.62 -30.36
C GLY A 10 18.11 11.46 -31.21
N ILE A 11 17.41 11.78 -32.30
CA ILE A 11 16.65 10.82 -33.13
C ILE A 11 17.50 9.60 -33.56
N GLY A 12 18.80 9.80 -33.83
CA GLY A 12 19.72 8.74 -34.25
C GLY A 12 20.12 7.71 -33.17
N TYR A 13 19.79 7.94 -31.89
CA TYR A 13 20.22 7.09 -30.79
C TYR A 13 19.10 6.24 -30.17
N ARG A 14 17.85 6.36 -30.66
CA ARG A 14 16.70 5.64 -30.09
C ARG A 14 16.81 4.13 -30.29
N ASP A 15 17.16 3.70 -31.50
CA ASP A 15 17.34 2.27 -31.80
C ASP A 15 18.48 1.66 -30.97
N GLU A 16 19.56 2.42 -30.77
CA GLU A 16 20.68 1.98 -29.93
C GLU A 16 20.31 1.91 -28.45
N LEU A 17 19.51 2.86 -27.97
CA LEU A 17 18.98 2.87 -26.61
C LEU A 17 18.13 1.61 -26.35
N GLU A 18 17.21 1.28 -27.25
CA GLU A 18 16.34 0.11 -27.11
C GLU A 18 17.09 -1.23 -27.14
N GLN A 19 18.16 -1.31 -27.95
CA GLN A 19 18.96 -2.52 -28.10
C GLN A 19 20.00 -2.71 -27.00
N LYS A 20 20.63 -1.61 -26.54
CA LYS A 20 21.82 -1.67 -25.65
C LYS A 20 21.50 -1.32 -24.20
N VAL A 21 20.39 -0.65 -23.91
CA VAL A 21 20.06 -0.19 -22.55
C VAL A 21 18.82 -0.91 -22.03
N GLY A 22 18.98 -1.56 -20.88
CA GLY A 22 17.89 -2.19 -20.14
C GLY A 22 17.27 -1.24 -19.12
N PHE A 23 15.97 -0.94 -19.24
CA PHE A 23 15.20 -0.25 -18.21
C PHE A 23 14.55 -1.30 -17.32
N VAL A 24 15.25 -1.67 -16.25
CA VAL A 24 14.84 -2.73 -15.33
C VAL A 24 13.97 -2.14 -14.22
N GLU A 25 12.70 -2.49 -14.20
CA GLU A 25 11.80 -2.12 -13.10
C GLU A 25 12.10 -2.91 -11.82
N THR A 26 11.77 -2.33 -10.67
CA THR A 26 12.03 -2.94 -9.36
C THR A 26 10.90 -2.71 -8.36
N VAL A 27 10.70 -3.66 -7.44
CA VAL A 27 9.81 -3.54 -6.29
C VAL A 27 10.63 -3.31 -5.02
N ILE A 28 10.51 -2.13 -4.42
CA ILE A 28 11.21 -1.78 -3.18
C ILE A 28 10.26 -1.90 -1.99
N CYS A 29 10.68 -2.65 -0.97
CA CYS A 29 9.90 -2.88 0.26
C CYS A 29 10.78 -2.81 1.52
N ARG A 30 11.58 -1.74 1.64
CA ARG A 30 12.43 -1.49 2.82
C ARG A 30 12.01 -0.22 3.56
N MET A 31 11.73 -0.35 4.84
CA MET A 31 11.43 0.73 5.77
C MET A 31 12.73 1.32 6.30
N VAL A 32 12.86 2.63 6.13
CA VAL A 32 14.02 3.43 6.50
C VAL A 32 13.48 4.62 7.29
N PRO A 33 13.45 4.55 8.62
CA PRO A 33 13.01 5.68 9.44
C PRO A 33 13.95 6.86 9.28
N ASP A 34 13.41 8.07 9.45
CA ASP A 34 14.22 9.29 9.46
C ASP A 34 15.15 9.28 10.69
N PRO A 35 16.47 9.43 10.51
CA PRO A 35 17.39 9.56 11.64
C PRO A 35 17.03 10.77 12.51
N SER A 36 17.11 10.60 13.83
CA SER A 36 16.85 11.68 14.79
C SER A 36 17.85 12.82 14.64
N ARG A 37 17.52 14.00 15.15
CA ARG A 37 18.44 15.16 15.14
C ARG A 37 19.77 14.83 15.84
N GLU A 38 19.72 14.07 16.92
CA GLU A 38 20.89 13.59 17.65
C GLU A 38 21.73 12.65 16.77
N MET A 39 21.12 11.66 16.13
CA MET A 39 21.80 10.75 15.20
C MET A 39 22.48 11.48 14.05
N ARG A 40 21.79 12.45 13.43
CA ARG A 40 22.35 13.28 12.35
C ARG A 40 23.50 14.18 12.84
N SER A 41 23.47 14.61 14.10
CA SER A 41 24.55 15.41 14.68
C SER A 41 25.81 14.59 14.97
N LEU A 42 25.66 13.28 15.18
CA LEU A 42 26.78 12.35 15.33
C LEU A 42 27.43 12.04 13.97
N ASP A 43 26.62 11.71 12.97
CA ASP A 43 27.08 11.46 11.61
C ASP A 43 25.95 11.80 10.60
N PRO A 44 26.16 12.78 9.70
CA PRO A 44 25.15 13.15 8.70
C PRO A 44 24.90 12.06 7.65
N LEU A 45 25.77 11.05 7.53
CA LEU A 45 25.62 9.90 6.63
C LEU A 45 24.94 8.68 7.29
N LEU A 46 24.65 8.76 8.60
CA LEU A 46 24.02 7.66 9.32
C LEU A 46 22.61 7.40 8.81
N ILE A 47 22.35 6.14 8.45
CA ILE A 47 21.03 5.64 8.11
C ILE A 47 20.68 4.42 8.97
N MET A 48 19.41 4.34 9.34
CA MET A 48 18.84 3.13 9.93
C MET A 48 17.87 2.52 8.94
N ALA A 49 17.95 1.21 8.74
CA ALA A 49 17.06 0.49 7.87
C ALA A 49 16.74 -0.87 8.49
N GLU A 50 15.56 -1.38 8.21
CA GLU A 50 15.20 -2.74 8.60
C GLU A 50 16.07 -3.81 7.90
N ASP A 51 15.99 -5.03 8.40
CA ASP A 51 16.75 -6.21 7.92
C ASP A 51 16.19 -6.84 6.64
N TYR A 52 15.03 -6.40 6.15
CA TYR A 52 14.47 -6.87 4.87
C TYR A 52 15.31 -6.39 3.68
N SER A 53 15.86 -7.34 2.90
CA SER A 53 16.82 -7.07 1.83
C SER A 53 16.52 -7.77 0.51
N ILE A 54 15.25 -8.07 0.23
CA ILE A 54 14.83 -8.70 -1.03
C ILE A 54 14.45 -7.62 -2.05
N LEU A 55 15.02 -7.70 -3.25
CA LEU A 55 14.82 -6.76 -4.35
C LEU A 55 14.36 -7.49 -5.62
N PRO A 56 13.05 -7.71 -5.80
CA PRO A 56 12.52 -8.20 -7.06
C PRO A 56 12.78 -7.21 -8.19
N VAL A 57 13.24 -7.71 -9.32
CA VAL A 57 13.53 -6.93 -10.53
C VAL A 57 12.91 -7.60 -11.75
N ASP A 58 12.39 -6.82 -12.70
CA ASP A 58 11.83 -7.39 -13.93
C ASP A 58 12.93 -8.02 -14.78
N LYS A 59 12.91 -9.35 -14.86
CA LYS A 59 13.90 -10.10 -15.64
C LYS A 59 13.88 -9.72 -17.12
N LYS A 60 12.73 -9.29 -17.66
CA LYS A 60 12.57 -8.91 -19.06
C LYS A 60 13.15 -7.54 -19.40
N GLY A 61 13.39 -6.70 -18.39
CA GLY A 61 13.99 -5.38 -18.54
C GLY A 61 15.49 -5.41 -18.85
N PHE A 62 16.17 -6.54 -18.60
CA PHE A 62 17.62 -6.63 -18.80
C PHE A 62 18.02 -6.68 -20.28
N ARG A 63 19.21 -6.14 -20.57
CA ARG A 63 19.93 -6.31 -21.84
C ARG A 63 21.31 -6.87 -21.51
N GLY A 64 21.63 -8.03 -22.06
CA GLY A 64 22.85 -8.77 -21.74
C GLY A 64 22.73 -9.64 -20.49
N GLU A 65 23.88 -9.94 -19.87
CA GLU A 65 23.94 -10.79 -18.69
C GLU A 65 23.31 -10.12 -17.47
N ILE A 66 22.53 -10.88 -16.72
CA ILE A 66 21.94 -10.40 -15.46
C ILE A 66 23.02 -10.46 -14.38
N PRO A 67 23.37 -9.32 -13.75
CA PRO A 67 24.41 -9.28 -12.73
C PRO A 67 24.01 -10.12 -11.52
N ARG A 68 24.99 -10.70 -10.83
CA ARG A 68 24.75 -11.36 -9.54
C ARG A 68 24.94 -10.34 -8.43
N MET A 69 23.85 -10.03 -7.73
CA MET A 69 23.84 -9.11 -6.60
C MET A 69 23.07 -9.72 -5.44
N THR A 70 23.64 -9.66 -4.24
CA THR A 70 22.98 -10.14 -3.02
C THR A 70 21.64 -9.42 -2.82
N GLY A 71 20.58 -10.19 -2.60
CA GLY A 71 19.22 -9.67 -2.41
C GLY A 71 18.45 -9.42 -3.70
N MET A 72 19.10 -9.31 -4.86
CA MET A 72 18.43 -9.12 -6.15
C MET A 72 17.79 -10.42 -6.63
N GLN A 73 16.51 -10.35 -6.98
CA GLN A 73 15.72 -11.48 -7.48
C GLN A 73 15.12 -11.14 -8.84
N PRO A 74 15.74 -11.58 -9.95
CA PRO A 74 15.14 -11.48 -11.27
C PRO A 74 13.90 -12.36 -11.36
N VAL A 75 12.75 -11.75 -11.62
CA VAL A 75 11.45 -12.43 -11.67
C VAL A 75 10.79 -12.28 -13.03
N GLU A 76 10.13 -13.35 -13.50
CA GLU A 76 9.39 -13.34 -14.77
C GLU A 76 8.00 -12.68 -14.64
N ASN A 77 7.36 -12.88 -13.48
CA ASN A 77 6.05 -12.32 -13.14
C ASN A 77 6.21 -11.04 -12.31
N PHE A 78 6.88 -10.04 -12.85
CA PHE A 78 7.17 -8.80 -12.13
C PHE A 78 5.91 -8.09 -11.63
N LEU A 79 4.88 -7.99 -12.47
CA LEU A 79 3.59 -7.38 -12.09
C LEU A 79 2.95 -8.07 -10.87
N GLY A 80 3.12 -9.39 -10.74
CA GLY A 80 2.69 -10.13 -9.56
C GLY A 80 3.37 -9.64 -8.28
N TYR A 81 4.68 -9.35 -8.32
CA TYR A 81 5.40 -8.80 -7.17
C TYR A 81 5.00 -7.36 -6.86
N VAL A 82 4.72 -6.55 -7.88
CA VAL A 82 4.19 -5.19 -7.72
C VAL A 82 2.86 -5.26 -6.96
N HIS A 83 1.93 -6.09 -7.42
CA HIS A 83 0.62 -6.23 -6.79
C HIS A 83 0.70 -6.92 -5.43
N ARG A 84 1.56 -7.93 -5.24
CA ARG A 84 1.79 -8.56 -3.93
C ARG A 84 2.22 -7.54 -2.89
N LYS A 85 3.17 -6.65 -3.22
CA LYS A 85 3.59 -5.58 -2.30
C LYS A 85 2.50 -4.53 -2.10
N LEU A 86 1.87 -4.08 -3.18
CA LEU A 86 0.83 -3.05 -3.12
C LEU A 86 -0.40 -3.52 -2.34
N TYR A 87 -0.87 -4.73 -2.60
CA TYR A 87 -2.12 -5.30 -2.10
C TYR A 87 -1.97 -6.02 -0.75
N THR A 88 -0.74 -6.27 -0.29
CA THR A 88 -0.47 -6.80 1.05
C THR A 88 0.11 -5.71 1.95
N TYR A 89 1.34 -5.25 1.67
CA TYR A 89 2.05 -4.31 2.54
C TYR A 89 1.41 -2.93 2.55
N ASN A 90 1.27 -2.29 1.40
CA ASN A 90 0.76 -0.91 1.36
C ASN A 90 -0.69 -0.86 1.86
N THR A 91 -1.51 -1.83 1.46
CA THR A 91 -2.89 -1.99 1.91
C THR A 91 -2.99 -2.07 3.41
N CYS A 92 -2.36 -3.08 4.01
CA CYS A 92 -2.51 -3.31 5.44
C CYS A 92 -1.87 -2.20 6.27
N HIS A 93 -0.79 -1.58 5.79
CA HIS A 93 -0.20 -0.43 6.45
C HIS A 93 -1.14 0.78 6.45
N ALA A 94 -1.85 1.03 5.35
CA ALA A 94 -2.88 2.05 5.28
C ALA A 94 -4.08 1.72 6.19
N VAL A 95 -4.53 0.47 6.23
CA VAL A 95 -5.61 0.03 7.14
C VAL A 95 -5.24 0.28 8.61
N VAL A 96 -4.03 -0.10 9.03
CA VAL A 96 -3.53 0.19 10.39
C VAL A 96 -3.54 1.68 10.66
N ALA A 97 -3.05 2.50 9.72
CA ALA A 97 -2.97 3.94 9.91
C ALA A 97 -4.35 4.58 10.03
N TYR A 98 -5.32 4.24 9.18
CA TYR A 98 -6.65 4.84 9.24
C TYR A 98 -7.42 4.43 10.49
N LEU A 99 -7.40 3.15 10.86
CA LEU A 99 -8.02 2.71 12.12
C LEU A 99 -7.30 3.30 13.33
N GLY A 100 -5.96 3.33 13.28
CA GLY A 100 -5.13 3.90 14.32
C GLY A 100 -5.42 5.37 14.56
N TYR A 101 -5.62 6.13 13.48
CA TYR A 101 -6.02 7.54 13.54
C TYR A 101 -7.34 7.72 14.26
N LEU A 102 -8.34 6.91 13.90
CA LEU A 102 -9.67 7.02 14.50
C LEU A 102 -9.70 6.60 15.97
N LYS A 103 -8.79 5.73 16.41
CA LYS A 103 -8.57 5.39 17.82
C LYS A 103 -7.61 6.33 18.55
N GLY A 104 -7.05 7.33 17.87
CA GLY A 104 -6.17 8.33 18.48
C GLY A 104 -4.73 7.88 18.73
N TYR A 105 -4.27 6.80 18.09
CA TYR A 105 -2.88 6.36 18.17
C TYR A 105 -1.95 7.27 17.38
N ALA A 106 -0.76 7.53 17.92
CA ALA A 106 0.24 8.39 17.27
C ALA A 106 1.12 7.60 16.31
N TYR A 107 1.46 6.36 16.68
CA TYR A 107 2.40 5.51 15.95
C TYR A 107 1.77 4.20 15.48
N ILE A 108 2.28 3.69 14.35
CA ILE A 108 1.85 2.43 13.75
C ILE A 108 2.06 1.25 14.70
N TYR A 109 3.17 1.23 15.45
CA TYR A 109 3.45 0.14 16.39
C TYR A 109 2.45 0.11 17.57
N GLU A 110 1.84 1.25 17.91
CA GLU A 110 0.76 1.32 18.92
C GLU A 110 -0.54 0.80 18.32
N ALA A 111 -0.89 1.29 17.13
CA ALA A 111 -2.11 0.91 16.43
C ALA A 111 -2.16 -0.60 16.10
N ILE A 112 -1.06 -1.21 15.67
CA ILE A 112 -1.03 -2.67 15.39
C ILE A 112 -1.00 -3.54 16.66
N ALA A 113 -0.73 -2.95 17.83
CA ALA A 113 -0.80 -3.65 19.11
C ALA A 113 -2.24 -3.74 19.65
N ASP A 114 -3.14 -2.89 19.17
CA ASP A 114 -4.58 -2.98 19.44
C ASP A 114 -5.17 -4.24 18.80
N GLU A 115 -5.85 -5.07 19.60
CA GLU A 115 -6.37 -6.37 19.17
C GLU A 115 -7.48 -6.24 18.10
N THR A 116 -8.29 -5.19 18.20
CA THR A 116 -9.35 -4.90 17.23
C THR A 116 -8.75 -4.53 15.88
N ILE A 117 -7.75 -3.64 15.85
CA ILE A 117 -7.03 -3.28 14.62
C ILE A 117 -6.29 -4.49 14.05
N LEU A 118 -5.59 -5.26 14.90
CA LEU A 118 -4.86 -6.45 14.45
C LEU A 118 -5.79 -7.48 13.80
N LYS A 119 -6.99 -7.69 14.36
CA LYS A 119 -8.00 -8.58 13.78
C LYS A 119 -8.40 -8.13 12.38
N VAL A 120 -8.65 -6.84 12.18
CA VAL A 120 -9.00 -6.29 10.86
C VAL A 120 -7.86 -6.46 9.87
N VAL A 121 -6.62 -6.18 10.30
CA VAL A 121 -5.43 -6.34 9.47
C VAL A 121 -5.22 -7.78 9.04
N ARG A 122 -5.35 -8.74 9.95
CA ARG A 122 -5.25 -10.17 9.63
C ARG A 122 -6.32 -10.61 8.65
N GLY A 123 -7.55 -10.11 8.81
CA GLY A 123 -8.63 -10.33 7.85
C GLY A 123 -8.33 -9.76 6.46
N ALA A 124 -7.81 -8.53 6.39
CA ALA A 124 -7.42 -7.91 5.13
C ALA A 124 -6.23 -8.63 4.45
N LEU A 125 -5.27 -9.14 5.23
CA LEU A 125 -4.17 -9.97 4.74
C LEU A 125 -4.68 -11.28 4.12
N GLU A 126 -5.65 -11.94 4.75
CA GLU A 126 -6.25 -13.16 4.24
C GLU A 126 -7.04 -12.89 2.95
N GLU A 127 -7.93 -11.88 2.96
CA GLU A 127 -8.73 -11.48 1.78
C GLU A 127 -7.82 -11.19 0.58
N SER A 128 -6.90 -10.22 0.74
CA SER A 128 -6.01 -9.80 -0.34
C SER A 128 -5.03 -10.89 -0.75
N GLY A 129 -4.51 -11.67 0.21
CA GLY A 129 -3.57 -12.75 -0.02
C GLY A 129 -4.15 -13.85 -0.90
N GLN A 130 -5.39 -14.29 -0.62
CA GLN A 130 -6.08 -15.28 -1.46
C GLN A 130 -6.24 -14.80 -2.91
N ALA A 131 -6.62 -13.54 -3.11
CA ALA A 131 -6.83 -12.98 -4.44
C ALA A 131 -5.50 -12.81 -5.22
N VAL A 132 -4.42 -12.43 -4.53
CA VAL A 132 -3.07 -12.34 -5.12
C VAL A 132 -2.54 -13.73 -5.50
N ILE A 133 -2.74 -14.74 -4.65
CA ILE A 133 -2.40 -16.15 -4.96
C ILE A 133 -3.14 -16.60 -6.23
N GLN A 134 -4.46 -16.42 -6.28
CA GLN A 134 -5.25 -16.86 -7.43
C GLN A 134 -4.87 -16.16 -8.74
N LYS A 135 -4.55 -14.86 -8.69
CA LYS A 135 -4.19 -14.11 -9.91
C LYS A 135 -2.78 -14.39 -10.43
N TYR A 136 -1.82 -14.56 -9.52
CA TYR A 136 -0.40 -14.54 -9.86
C TYR A 136 0.33 -15.85 -9.57
N SER A 137 -0.39 -16.86 -9.08
CA SER A 137 0.11 -18.20 -8.78
C SER A 137 1.28 -18.19 -7.78
N PHE A 138 1.21 -17.31 -6.77
CA PHE A 138 2.13 -17.36 -5.64
C PHE A 138 1.86 -18.59 -4.77
N ASP A 139 2.92 -19.11 -4.14
CA ASP A 139 2.76 -20.16 -3.15
C ASP A 139 1.97 -19.66 -1.93
N GLN A 140 1.10 -20.52 -1.39
CA GLN A 140 0.21 -20.18 -0.29
C GLN A 140 0.97 -19.98 1.03
N VAL A 141 1.98 -20.81 1.29
CA VAL A 141 2.79 -20.72 2.50
C VAL A 141 3.65 -19.47 2.43
N GLU A 142 4.33 -19.23 1.30
CA GLU A 142 5.12 -18.02 1.10
C GLU A 142 4.28 -16.74 1.25
N GLN A 143 3.05 -16.73 0.73
CA GLN A 143 2.17 -15.55 0.86
C GLN A 143 1.72 -15.33 2.31
N ARG A 144 1.45 -16.41 3.06
CA ARG A 144 1.11 -16.31 4.49
C ARG A 144 2.30 -15.79 5.29
N GLU A 145 3.49 -16.33 5.07
CA GLU A 145 4.72 -15.87 5.72
C GLU A 145 5.03 -14.41 5.39
N TYR A 146 4.79 -13.98 4.16
CA TYR A 146 4.94 -12.59 3.74
C TYR A 146 4.00 -11.62 4.50
N GLY A 147 2.78 -12.06 4.79
CA GLY A 147 1.82 -11.32 5.63
C GLY A 147 2.21 -11.29 7.11
N GLU A 148 2.68 -12.40 7.67
CA GLU A 148 3.19 -12.42 9.06
C GLU A 148 4.45 -11.57 9.22
N ASP A 149 5.34 -11.59 8.22
CA ASP A 149 6.52 -10.72 8.19
C ASP A 149 6.12 -9.24 8.23
N PHE A 150 5.08 -8.85 7.47
CA PHE A 150 4.54 -7.49 7.53
C PHE A 150 4.14 -7.11 8.96
N VAL A 151 3.29 -7.92 9.61
CA VAL A 151 2.81 -7.65 10.98
C VAL A 151 3.98 -7.56 11.96
N ARG A 152 4.95 -8.47 11.86
CA ARG A 152 6.15 -8.49 12.69
C ARG A 152 6.97 -7.22 12.53
N ARG A 153 7.13 -6.72 11.29
CA ARG A 153 7.96 -5.55 10.98
C ARG A 153 7.34 -4.25 11.49
N ILE A 154 6.04 -4.04 11.27
CA ILE A 154 5.38 -2.79 11.67
C ILE A 154 5.17 -2.66 13.20
N ARG A 155 5.40 -3.73 13.97
CA ARG A 155 5.44 -3.72 15.44
C ARG A 155 6.72 -3.14 16.03
N ARG A 156 7.77 -2.95 15.23
CA ARG A 156 9.07 -2.44 15.69
C ARG A 156 8.97 -0.96 16.08
N LYS A 157 9.20 -0.65 17.36
CA LYS A 157 9.15 0.73 17.89
C LYS A 157 10.23 1.62 17.29
N GLU A 158 11.34 1.02 16.87
CA GLU A 158 12.50 1.68 16.28
C GLU A 158 12.19 2.33 14.92
N LEU A 159 11.12 1.88 14.25
CA LEU A 159 10.65 2.53 13.03
C LEU A 159 10.00 3.89 13.33
N ALA A 160 9.44 4.07 14.54
CA ALA A 160 8.73 5.27 14.97
C ALA A 160 7.79 5.87 13.91
N ASP A 161 7.17 5.00 13.11
CA ASP A 161 6.36 5.43 11.97
C ASP A 161 5.04 6.00 12.46
N THR A 162 4.74 7.24 12.06
CA THR A 162 3.55 7.94 12.57
C THR A 162 2.33 7.60 11.74
N VAL A 163 1.19 7.50 12.42
CA VAL A 163 -0.11 7.29 11.80
C VAL A 163 -0.38 8.33 10.71
N HIS A 164 -0.15 9.62 10.99
CA HIS A 164 -0.39 10.68 10.01
C HIS A 164 0.49 10.56 8.76
N ARG A 165 1.78 10.20 8.91
CA ARG A 165 2.68 10.01 7.77
C ARG A 165 2.19 8.87 6.87
N VAL A 166 1.77 7.77 7.47
CA VAL A 166 1.29 6.59 6.75
C VAL A 166 -0.12 6.77 6.20
N ALA A 167 -0.99 7.55 6.84
CA ALA A 167 -2.36 7.85 6.40
C ALA A 167 -2.43 8.97 5.34
N LYS A 168 -1.42 9.86 5.27
CA LYS A 168 -1.33 11.01 4.35
C LYS A 168 -1.77 10.72 2.92
N ASP A 169 -2.42 11.68 2.27
CA ASP A 169 -2.87 11.61 0.89
C ASP A 169 -3.96 10.53 0.65
N PRO A 170 -5.12 10.65 1.33
CA PRO A 170 -6.20 9.67 1.24
C PRO A 170 -6.85 9.62 -0.14
N LEU A 171 -6.93 10.73 -0.88
CA LEU A 171 -7.52 10.76 -2.23
C LEU A 171 -6.78 9.82 -3.17
N ARG A 172 -5.43 9.87 -3.19
CA ARG A 172 -4.63 8.94 -3.99
C ARG A 172 -4.80 7.49 -3.54
N LYS A 173 -4.93 7.23 -2.23
CA LYS A 173 -5.07 5.85 -1.70
C LYS A 173 -6.45 5.24 -1.90
N LEU A 174 -7.47 6.10 -2.00
CA LEU A 174 -8.84 5.75 -2.36
C LEU A 174 -9.03 5.69 -3.88
N ALA A 175 -8.04 6.06 -4.68
CA ALA A 175 -8.12 5.95 -6.13
C ALA A 175 -8.25 4.48 -6.59
N PRO A 176 -8.81 4.24 -7.79
CA PRO A 176 -8.91 2.90 -8.37
C PRO A 176 -7.53 2.26 -8.54
N GLU A 177 -7.48 0.93 -8.44
CA GLU A 177 -6.24 0.13 -8.57
C GLU A 177 -5.12 0.48 -7.56
N GLU A 178 -5.33 1.45 -6.65
CA GLU A 178 -4.42 1.71 -5.53
C GLU A 178 -4.69 0.75 -4.36
N ARG A 179 -3.97 0.94 -3.26
CA ARG A 179 -3.81 -0.01 -2.15
C ARG A 179 -5.09 -0.31 -1.38
N LEU A 180 -6.17 0.44 -1.55
CA LEU A 180 -7.45 0.13 -0.88
C LEU A 180 -8.46 -0.48 -1.85
N LEU A 181 -8.80 0.23 -2.94
CA LEU A 181 -9.81 -0.26 -3.89
C LEU A 181 -9.31 -1.32 -4.86
N GLY A 182 -8.03 -1.27 -5.25
CA GLY A 182 -7.39 -2.29 -6.07
C GLY A 182 -7.54 -3.70 -5.48
N PRO A 183 -7.09 -3.96 -4.23
CA PRO A 183 -7.27 -5.27 -3.62
C PRO A 183 -8.74 -5.59 -3.36
N ALA A 184 -9.58 -4.65 -2.90
CA ALA A 184 -11.00 -4.93 -2.64
C ALA A 184 -11.74 -5.38 -3.92
N THR A 185 -11.46 -4.72 -5.04
CA THR A 185 -11.99 -5.09 -6.36
C THR A 185 -11.44 -6.42 -6.84
N LEU A 186 -10.16 -6.68 -6.59
CA LEU A 186 -9.53 -7.95 -6.95
C LEU A 186 -10.14 -9.13 -6.19
N VAL A 187 -10.26 -9.00 -4.87
CA VAL A 187 -10.88 -9.97 -3.95
C VAL A 187 -12.29 -10.31 -4.42
N TRP A 188 -13.08 -9.28 -4.74
CA TRP A 188 -14.42 -9.46 -5.30
C TRP A 188 -14.44 -10.21 -6.62
N LYS A 189 -13.53 -9.89 -7.56
CA LYS A 189 -13.43 -10.57 -8.87
C LYS A 189 -13.12 -12.06 -8.73
N PHE A 190 -12.48 -12.48 -7.64
CA PHE A 190 -12.21 -13.89 -7.33
C PHE A 190 -13.25 -14.54 -6.41
N GLY A 191 -14.42 -13.93 -6.26
CA GLY A 191 -15.56 -14.51 -5.52
C GLY A 191 -15.41 -14.46 -3.99
N ILE A 192 -14.49 -13.65 -3.47
CA ILE A 192 -14.28 -13.43 -2.04
C ILE A 192 -14.95 -12.10 -1.65
N THR A 193 -15.64 -12.06 -0.52
CA THR A 193 -16.24 -10.81 -0.01
C THR A 193 -15.19 -9.98 0.74
N PRO A 194 -14.88 -8.74 0.33
CA PRO A 194 -13.84 -7.90 0.94
C PRO A 194 -14.37 -7.19 2.20
N HIS A 195 -14.71 -7.93 3.25
CA HIS A 195 -15.25 -7.36 4.50
C HIS A 195 -14.24 -6.45 5.21
N TYR A 196 -13.01 -6.91 5.41
CA TYR A 196 -11.99 -6.18 6.17
C TYR A 196 -11.34 -5.07 5.34
N LEU A 197 -11.16 -5.31 4.04
CA LEU A 197 -10.74 -4.26 3.11
C LEU A 197 -11.77 -3.13 3.02
N SER A 198 -13.07 -3.45 2.97
CA SER A 198 -14.15 -2.44 2.98
C SER A 198 -14.19 -1.63 4.27
N LEU A 199 -13.84 -2.25 5.40
CA LEU A 199 -13.69 -1.54 6.66
C LEU A 199 -12.48 -0.59 6.66
N GLY A 200 -11.35 -1.00 6.08
CA GLY A 200 -10.21 -0.13 5.86
C GLY A 200 -10.53 1.07 4.95
N ILE A 201 -11.31 0.85 3.90
CA ILE A 201 -11.82 1.91 3.01
C ILE A 201 -12.76 2.84 3.78
N ALA A 202 -13.67 2.31 4.58
CA ALA A 202 -14.56 3.10 5.42
C ALA A 202 -13.79 3.96 6.43
N ALA A 203 -12.72 3.42 7.04
CA ALA A 203 -11.84 4.18 7.92
C ALA A 203 -11.11 5.30 7.17
N ALA A 204 -10.63 5.04 5.95
CA ALA A 204 -10.00 6.06 5.11
C ALA A 204 -10.97 7.21 4.75
N LEU A 205 -12.26 6.90 4.52
CA LEU A 205 -13.31 7.89 4.29
C LEU A 205 -13.66 8.73 5.53
N ARG A 206 -13.21 8.32 6.73
CA ARG A 206 -13.35 9.10 7.98
C ARG A 206 -12.08 9.82 8.39
N TYR A 207 -11.03 9.77 7.59
CA TYR A 207 -9.77 10.43 7.89
C TYR A 207 -9.85 11.94 7.61
N ASP A 208 -9.78 12.74 8.68
CA ASP A 208 -10.00 14.20 8.67
C ASP A 208 -8.82 15.01 9.23
N TYR A 209 -7.59 14.52 9.06
CA TYR A 209 -6.40 15.17 9.60
C TYR A 209 -6.15 16.56 8.96
N PRO A 210 -6.20 17.67 9.73
CA PRO A 210 -6.26 19.02 9.19
C PRO A 210 -4.98 19.51 8.51
N GLN A 211 -3.83 18.87 8.77
CA GLN A 211 -2.56 19.23 8.13
C GLN A 211 -2.34 18.51 6.79
N ASP A 212 -3.23 17.59 6.41
CA ASP A 212 -3.21 16.92 5.12
C ASP A 212 -4.22 17.56 4.17
N GLU A 213 -3.73 18.22 3.13
CA GLU A 213 -4.56 18.90 2.13
C GLU A 213 -5.56 17.96 1.43
N ALA A 214 -5.14 16.75 1.12
CA ALA A 214 -6.00 15.75 0.49
C ALA A 214 -7.08 15.26 1.46
N SER A 215 -6.79 15.17 2.76
CA SER A 215 -7.79 14.86 3.78
C SER A 215 -8.82 15.98 3.93
N ARG A 216 -8.40 17.25 3.99
CA ARG A 216 -9.34 18.38 4.00
C ARG A 216 -10.24 18.41 2.76
N THR A 217 -9.65 18.10 1.60
CA THR A 217 -10.40 18.02 0.34
C THR A 217 -11.43 16.90 0.39
N LEU A 218 -11.03 15.71 0.88
CA LEU A 218 -11.94 14.59 1.07
C LEU A 218 -13.10 14.93 2.02
N SER A 219 -12.81 15.51 3.19
CA SER A 219 -13.84 15.93 4.15
C SER A 219 -14.81 16.93 3.53
N ARG A 220 -14.30 17.94 2.82
CA ARG A 220 -15.13 18.92 2.12
C ARG A 220 -16.04 18.27 1.08
N MET A 221 -15.53 17.37 0.23
CA MET A 221 -16.35 16.64 -0.74
C MET A 221 -17.43 15.80 -0.06
N LEU A 222 -17.11 15.14 1.06
CA LEU A 222 -18.08 14.36 1.83
C LEU A 222 -19.19 15.23 2.43
N GLU A 223 -18.86 16.44 2.88
CA GLU A 223 -19.82 17.41 3.45
C GLU A 223 -20.69 18.08 2.37
N GLU A 224 -20.08 18.53 1.27
CA GLU A 224 -20.74 19.33 0.22
C GLU A 224 -21.50 18.45 -0.79
N GLU A 225 -20.91 17.31 -1.18
CA GLU A 225 -21.40 16.48 -2.29
C GLU A 225 -21.98 15.14 -1.82
N GLY A 226 -21.59 14.68 -0.63
CA GLY A 226 -22.04 13.43 -0.03
C GLY A 226 -21.25 12.20 -0.48
N LEU A 227 -21.43 11.10 0.26
CA LEU A 227 -20.67 9.87 0.10
C LEU A 227 -20.79 9.25 -1.31
N ASP A 228 -22.00 9.25 -1.89
CA ASP A 228 -22.23 8.64 -3.21
C ASP A 228 -21.44 9.36 -4.30
N GLN A 229 -21.30 10.68 -4.21
CA GLN A 229 -20.53 11.44 -5.17
C GLN A 229 -19.02 11.21 -4.97
N VAL A 230 -18.54 11.13 -3.72
CA VAL A 230 -17.14 10.77 -3.43
C VAL A 230 -16.78 9.37 -3.93
N LEU A 231 -17.68 8.39 -3.75
CA LEU A 231 -17.48 7.04 -4.30
C LEU A 231 -17.41 7.04 -5.83
N ARG A 232 -18.12 7.95 -6.51
CA ARG A 232 -18.06 8.08 -7.96
C ARG A 232 -16.79 8.77 -8.43
N GLU A 233 -16.44 9.93 -7.87
CA GLU A 233 -15.36 10.77 -8.38
C GLU A 233 -13.97 10.30 -7.93
N VAL A 234 -13.82 10.00 -6.64
CA VAL A 234 -12.52 9.63 -6.05
C VAL A 234 -12.27 8.13 -6.25
N CYS A 235 -13.28 7.32 -5.95
CA CYS A 235 -13.16 5.87 -5.94
C CYS A 235 -13.45 5.23 -7.31
N GLN A 236 -14.06 5.97 -8.25
CA GLN A 236 -14.59 5.46 -9.53
C GLN A 236 -15.43 4.18 -9.39
N LEU A 237 -16.22 4.12 -8.32
CA LEU A 237 -17.17 3.06 -8.07
C LEU A 237 -18.59 3.54 -8.38
N ASP A 238 -19.40 2.66 -8.95
CA ASP A 238 -20.85 2.86 -8.95
C ASP A 238 -21.33 2.87 -7.47
N PRO A 239 -21.99 3.93 -6.99
CA PRO A 239 -22.50 4.00 -5.61
C PRO A 239 -23.55 2.92 -5.28
N GLN A 240 -24.11 2.28 -6.31
CA GLN A 240 -25.04 1.15 -6.21
C GLN A 240 -24.37 -0.20 -6.47
N SER A 241 -23.05 -0.26 -6.67
CA SER A 241 -22.33 -1.54 -6.72
C SER A 241 -22.38 -2.24 -5.37
N THR A 242 -22.22 -3.57 -5.38
CA THR A 242 -22.18 -4.37 -4.14
C THR A 242 -21.03 -3.95 -3.22
N LEU A 243 -19.87 -3.62 -3.79
CA LEU A 243 -18.73 -3.11 -3.03
C LEU A 243 -19.06 -1.78 -2.35
N SER A 244 -19.68 -0.84 -3.07
CA SER A 244 -20.11 0.44 -2.50
C SER A 244 -21.13 0.26 -1.36
N ARG A 245 -22.07 -0.68 -1.48
CA ARG A 245 -23.00 -1.00 -0.39
C ARG A 245 -22.28 -1.56 0.83
N LEU A 246 -21.32 -2.46 0.62
CA LEU A 246 -20.52 -3.02 1.71
C LEU A 246 -19.68 -1.95 2.42
N ILE A 247 -19.06 -1.02 1.67
CA ILE A 247 -18.33 0.12 2.24
C ILE A 247 -19.27 1.00 3.08
N LYS A 248 -20.47 1.31 2.58
CA LYS A 248 -21.49 2.08 3.32
C LYS A 248 -21.92 1.38 4.61
N GLU A 249 -22.13 0.07 4.56
CA GLU A 249 -22.44 -0.74 5.74
C GLU A 249 -21.30 -0.67 6.78
N LYS A 250 -20.04 -0.85 6.34
CA LYS A 250 -18.89 -0.76 7.24
C LYS A 250 -18.70 0.64 7.81
N LEU A 251 -18.96 1.68 7.02
CA LEU A 251 -18.91 3.07 7.48
C LEU A 251 -19.95 3.36 8.57
N ALA A 252 -21.14 2.75 8.49
CA ALA A 252 -22.17 2.90 9.52
C ALA A 252 -21.83 2.16 10.82
N ALA A 253 -21.19 0.99 10.73
CA ALA A 253 -20.78 0.18 11.89
C ALA A 253 -19.45 0.63 12.51
N LEU A 254 -18.66 1.44 11.81
CA LEU A 254 -17.33 1.86 12.20
C LEU A 254 -17.26 2.52 13.61
N PRO A 255 -18.20 3.39 14.03
CA PRO A 255 -18.17 4.00 15.35
C PRO A 255 -18.22 3.00 16.52
N ASP A 256 -18.92 1.87 16.35
CA ASP A 256 -19.02 0.86 17.40
C ASP A 256 -17.71 0.08 17.53
N LEU A 257 -17.05 -0.21 16.40
CA LEU A 257 -15.76 -0.90 16.37
C LEU A 257 -14.62 -0.07 16.99
N ILE A 258 -14.68 1.25 16.89
CA ILE A 258 -13.62 2.16 17.39
C ILE A 258 -13.74 2.40 18.91
N LYS A 259 -14.95 2.26 19.48
CA LYS A 259 -15.21 2.49 20.91
C LYS A 259 -14.76 1.34 21.81
N GLU A 260 -14.69 0.12 21.27
CA GLU A 260 -14.13 -1.07 21.94
C GLU A 260 -12.61 -1.00 22.06
#